data_AF-A0A919LKE3-F1
#
_entry.id   AF-A0A919LKE3-F1
#
_cell.length_a   1.000
_cell.length_b   1.000
_cell.length_c   1.000
_cell.angle_alpha   90.00
_cell.angle_beta   90.00
_cell.angle_gamma   90.00
#
_symmetry.space_group_name_H-M   'P 1'
#
loop_
_entity.id
_entity.type
_entity.pdbx_description
1 polymer ?
#
loop_
_entity_poly.entity_id
_entity_poly.type
_entity_poly.pdbx_seq_one_letter_code
_entity_poly.pdbx_strand_id
1 'polypeptide(L)'
;MRARRRGPNLAGMSDTPVKQQSTAAFYGQAVASFAIALVATAVGIFNLRTDAWVRAFLGVAVLYLVTSAFTLAKVVRDRQEAGQIVSRVDQARLEKLLSEHDPFEKL
;
A
#
# COMPACT_ATOMS: atom_id res chain seq x y z
N MET A 1 4.32 19.82 52.72
CA MET A 1 3.37 20.15 51.63
C MET A 1 4.12 20.50 50.35
N ARG A 2 4.10 19.63 49.33
CA ARG A 2 4.13 19.93 47.88
C ARG A 2 4.21 18.61 47.12
N ALA A 3 3.03 18.08 46.78
CA ALA A 3 2.87 16.88 45.96
C ALA A 3 3.33 17.18 44.53
N ARG A 4 4.37 16.48 44.08
CA ARG A 4 4.87 16.52 42.70
C ARG A 4 3.89 15.75 41.82
N ARG A 5 2.82 16.40 41.35
CA ARG A 5 1.92 15.86 40.33
C ARG A 5 2.70 15.67 39.03
N ARG A 6 3.16 14.45 38.79
CA ARG A 6 3.71 13.99 37.50
C ARG A 6 2.52 13.85 36.55
N GLY A 7 2.29 14.87 35.73
CA GLY A 7 1.27 14.81 34.68
C GLY A 7 1.53 13.65 33.72
N PRO A 8 0.49 13.00 33.18
CA PRO A 8 0.65 11.94 32.20
C PRO A 8 1.37 12.49 30.95
N ASN A 9 2.41 11.80 30.51
CA ASN A 9 3.07 12.08 29.23
C ASN A 9 2.05 11.80 28.12
N LEU A 10 1.52 12.86 27.52
CA LEU A 10 0.70 12.84 26.31
C LEU A 10 1.55 12.51 25.08
N ALA A 11 2.28 11.39 25.13
CA ALA A 11 2.92 10.78 23.98
C ALA A 11 1.87 10.06 23.12
N GLY A 12 0.82 10.78 22.73
CA GLY A 12 -0.07 10.41 21.64
C GLY A 12 0.44 11.10 20.40
N MET A 13 1.59 10.66 19.90
CA MET A 13 2.09 11.08 18.60
C MET A 13 1.02 10.74 17.58
N SER A 14 0.43 11.79 17.01
CA SER A 14 -0.51 11.72 15.93
C SER A 14 0.20 11.08 14.75
N ASP A 15 -0.04 9.78 14.53
CA ASP A 15 0.21 9.14 13.24
C ASP A 15 -0.79 9.73 12.24
N THR A 16 -0.54 10.97 11.82
CA THR A 16 -1.20 11.51 10.62
C THR A 16 -0.84 10.56 9.48
N PRO A 17 -1.80 9.84 8.89
CA PRO A 17 -1.52 8.97 7.77
C PRO A 17 -1.08 9.88 6.62
N VAL A 18 0.23 9.92 6.35
CA VAL A 18 0.81 10.60 5.19
C VAL A 18 0.18 9.94 3.97
N LYS A 19 -0.85 10.59 3.43
CA LYS A 19 -1.51 10.15 2.20
C LYS A 19 -0.54 10.41 1.06
N GLN A 20 0.32 9.43 0.78
CA GLN A 20 1.31 9.46 -0.30
C GLN A 20 0.58 9.51 -1.65
N GLN A 21 0.14 10.71 -2.06
CA GLN A 21 -0.42 10.92 -3.39
C GLN A 21 0.72 10.94 -4.40
N SER A 22 0.94 9.81 -5.05
CA SER A 22 1.82 9.72 -6.20
C SER A 22 1.28 10.64 -7.30
N THR A 23 2.07 11.62 -7.73
CA THR A 23 1.70 12.53 -8.82
C THR A 23 1.47 11.73 -10.11
N ALA A 24 0.50 12.13 -10.94
CA ALA A 24 0.18 11.46 -12.21
C ALA A 24 1.40 11.23 -13.12
N ALA A 25 2.42 12.09 -13.03
CA ALA A 25 3.70 11.93 -13.73
C ALA A 25 4.47 10.66 -13.32
N PHE A 26 4.56 10.35 -12.02
CA PHE A 26 5.24 9.15 -11.53
C PHE A 26 4.52 7.86 -11.94
N TYR A 27 3.17 7.90 -11.99
CA TYR A 27 2.38 6.79 -12.51
C TYR A 27 2.68 6.54 -13.99
N GLY A 28 2.67 7.60 -14.82
CA GLY A 28 3.02 7.51 -16.24
C GLY A 28 4.42 6.94 -16.47
N GLN A 29 5.42 7.41 -15.69
CA GLN A 29 6.78 6.89 -15.74
C GLN A 29 6.84 5.40 -15.40
N ALA A 30 6.14 4.96 -14.35
CA ALA A 30 6.12 3.56 -13.94
C ALA A 30 5.53 2.65 -15.05
N VAL A 31 4.42 3.08 -15.67
CA VAL A 31 3.81 2.36 -16.80
C VAL A 31 4.76 2.30 -18.00
N ALA A 32 5.38 3.42 -18.35
CA ALA A 32 6.34 3.47 -19.46
C ALA A 32 7.56 2.57 -19.21
N SER A 33 8.12 2.62 -18.00
CA SER A 33 9.28 1.80 -17.61
C SER A 33 8.96 0.31 -17.66
N PHE A 34 7.76 -0.07 -17.18
CA PHE A 34 7.28 -1.44 -17.26
C PHE A 34 7.12 -1.91 -18.71
N ALA A 35 6.53 -1.07 -19.58
CA ALA A 35 6.36 -1.40 -21.00
C ALA A 35 7.71 -1.60 -21.70
N ILE A 36 8.69 -0.72 -21.45
CA ILE A 36 10.04 -0.83 -22.01
C ILE A 36 10.71 -2.12 -21.53
N ALA A 37 10.62 -2.44 -20.24
CA ALA A 37 11.19 -3.68 -19.68
C ALA A 37 10.56 -4.94 -20.30
N LEU A 38 9.25 -4.94 -20.50
CA LEU A 38 8.52 -6.05 -21.11
C LEU A 38 8.91 -6.25 -22.58
N VAL A 39 9.04 -5.16 -23.35
CA VAL A 39 9.51 -5.19 -24.73
C VAL A 39 10.96 -5.68 -24.80
N ALA A 40 11.85 -5.15 -23.95
CA ALA A 40 13.25 -5.57 -23.90
C ALA A 40 13.37 -7.07 -23.58
N THR A 41 12.56 -7.58 -22.64
CA THR A 41 12.50 -9.01 -22.31
C THR A 41 12.03 -9.84 -23.50
N ALA A 42 10.95 -9.41 -24.18
CA ALA A 42 10.46 -10.09 -25.37
C ALA A 42 11.51 -10.12 -26.48
N VAL A 43 12.15 -8.99 -26.78
CA VAL A 43 13.25 -8.89 -27.75
C VAL A 43 14.42 -9.80 -27.36
N GLY A 44 14.76 -9.89 -26.07
CA GLY A 44 15.75 -10.83 -25.55
C GLY A 44 15.38 -12.27 -25.91
N ILE A 45 14.17 -12.71 -25.57
CA ILE A 45 13.66 -14.04 -25.93
C ILE A 45 13.64 -14.25 -27.45
N PHE A 46 13.40 -13.19 -28.25
CA PHE A 46 13.44 -13.28 -29.70
C PHE A 46 14.86 -13.44 -30.27
N ASN A 47 15.88 -12.91 -29.61
CA ASN A 47 17.27 -13.01 -30.04
C ASN A 47 17.99 -14.27 -29.54
N LEU A 48 17.39 -15.02 -28.62
CA LEU A 48 17.95 -16.29 -28.16
C LEU A 48 18.04 -17.31 -29.31
N ARG A 49 19.26 -17.81 -29.56
CA ARG A 49 19.52 -18.96 -30.44
C ARG A 49 19.13 -20.26 -29.71
N THR A 50 17.84 -20.53 -29.63
CA THR A 50 17.28 -21.75 -29.02
C THR A 50 16.04 -22.20 -29.78
N ASP A 51 15.56 -23.41 -29.47
CA ASP A 51 14.39 -24.01 -30.10
C ASP A 51 13.14 -23.15 -29.90
N ALA A 52 12.28 -23.14 -30.93
CA ALA A 52 11.03 -22.38 -30.90
C ALA A 52 10.15 -22.75 -29.70
N TRP A 53 10.17 -24.03 -29.29
CA TRP A 53 9.43 -24.51 -28.12
C TRP A 53 9.90 -23.86 -26.81
N VAL A 54 11.22 -23.76 -26.60
CA VAL A 54 11.80 -23.12 -25.40
C VAL A 54 11.41 -21.63 -25.36
N ARG A 55 11.42 -20.96 -26.51
CA ARG A 55 11.00 -19.55 -26.62
C ARG A 55 9.52 -19.37 -26.29
N ALA A 56 8.66 -20.27 -26.77
CA ALA A 56 7.25 -20.26 -26.43
C ALA A 56 7.00 -20.50 -24.93
N PHE A 57 7.71 -21.46 -24.32
CA PHE A 57 7.64 -21.71 -22.88
C PHE A 57 8.04 -20.47 -22.06
N LEU A 58 9.15 -19.81 -22.43
CA LEU A 58 9.58 -18.55 -21.79
C LEU A 58 8.54 -17.44 -21.98
N GLY A 59 7.94 -17.33 -23.17
CA GLY A 59 6.85 -16.39 -23.43
C GLY A 59 5.66 -16.59 -22.47
N VAL A 60 5.20 -17.83 -22.33
CA VAL A 60 4.10 -18.18 -21.40
C VAL A 60 4.51 -17.91 -19.96
N ALA A 61 5.73 -18.28 -19.57
CA ALA A 61 6.25 -18.04 -18.23
C ALA A 61 6.26 -16.54 -17.87
N VAL A 62 6.73 -15.67 -18.78
CA VAL A 62 6.72 -14.21 -18.59
C VAL A 62 5.30 -13.68 -18.47
N LEU A 63 4.38 -14.10 -19.35
CA LEU A 63 2.98 -13.66 -19.30
C LEU A 63 2.29 -14.06 -18.00
N TYR A 64 2.48 -15.31 -17.56
CA TYR A 64 1.90 -15.80 -16.31
C TYR A 64 2.51 -15.11 -15.08
N LEU A 65 3.84 -14.91 -15.07
CA LEU A 65 4.54 -14.22 -14.01
C LEU A 65 4.04 -12.78 -13.86
N VAL A 66 3.95 -12.02 -14.97
CA VAL A 66 3.44 -10.65 -14.99
C VAL A 66 2.00 -10.59 -14.48
N THR A 67 1.14 -11.47 -14.97
CA THR A 67 -0.27 -11.55 -14.54
C THR A 67 -0.37 -11.81 -13.04
N SER A 68 0.39 -12.78 -12.54
CA SER A 68 0.40 -13.16 -11.12
C SER A 68 0.97 -12.06 -10.23
N ALA A 69 2.01 -11.36 -10.68
CA ALA A 69 2.59 -10.21 -9.97
C ALA A 69 1.57 -9.07 -9.83
N PHE A 70 0.81 -8.74 -10.87
CA PHE A 70 -0.25 -7.73 -10.79
C PHE A 70 -1.40 -8.15 -9.88
N THR A 71 -1.79 -9.42 -9.90
CA THR A 71 -2.80 -9.96 -8.98
C THR A 71 -2.31 -9.86 -7.54
N LEU A 72 -1.06 -10.25 -7.26
CA LEU A 72 -0.46 -10.12 -5.94
C LEU A 72 -0.40 -8.66 -5.49
N ALA A 73 -0.01 -7.74 -6.38
CA ALA A 73 0.03 -6.31 -6.09
C ALA A 73 -1.35 -5.76 -5.72
N LYS A 74 -2.42 -6.20 -6.42
CA LYS A 74 -3.80 -5.86 -6.05
C LYS A 74 -4.14 -6.38 -4.66
N VAL A 75 -3.92 -7.67 -4.40
CA VAL A 75 -4.20 -8.28 -3.09
C VAL A 75 -3.48 -7.54 -1.95
N VAL A 76 -2.20 -7.19 -2.14
CA VAL A 76 -1.44 -6.42 -1.15
C VAL A 76 -2.04 -5.03 -0.92
N ARG A 77 -2.40 -4.33 -2.01
CA ARG A 77 -3.04 -3.01 -1.92
C ARG A 77 -4.41 -3.09 -1.23
N ASP A 78 -5.24 -4.04 -1.61
CA ASP A 78 -6.57 -4.25 -1.03
C ASP A 78 -6.47 -4.52 0.48
N ARG A 79 -5.44 -5.26 0.93
CA ARG A 79 -5.18 -5.48 2.36
C ARG A 79 -4.73 -4.21 3.09
N GLN A 80 -3.94 -3.35 2.45
CA GLN A 80 -3.53 -2.06 3.03
C GLN A 80 -4.72 -1.12 3.17
N GLU A 81 -5.58 -1.05 2.15
CA GLU A 81 -6.79 -0.23 2.16
C GLU A 81 -7.80 -0.72 3.21
N ALA A 82 -8.02 -2.04 3.32
CA ALA A 82 -8.89 -2.62 4.35
C ALA A 82 -8.42 -2.27 5.77
N GLY A 83 -7.11 -2.35 6.06
CA GLY A 83 -6.55 -1.98 7.36
C GLY A 83 -6.74 -0.50 7.70
N GLN A 84 -6.61 0.40 6.72
CA GLN A 84 -6.82 1.83 6.90
C GLN A 84 -8.30 2.21 7.12
N ILE A 85 -9.25 1.45 6.55
CA ILE A 85 -10.68 1.70 6.75
C ILE A 85 -11.11 1.30 8.16
N VAL A 86 -10.66 0.13 8.63
CA VAL A 86 -10.98 -0.37 9.99
C VAL A 86 -10.50 0.62 11.06
N SER A 87 -9.27 1.14 10.95
CA SER A 87 -8.74 2.09 11.93
C SER A 87 -9.53 3.40 12.00
N ARG A 88 -10.05 3.90 10.87
CA ARG A 88 -10.89 5.11 10.84
C ARG A 88 -12.25 4.89 11.50
N VAL A 89 -12.86 3.72 11.28
CA VAL A 89 -14.15 3.38 11.92
C VAL A 89 -13.97 3.23 13.43
N ASP A 90 -12.89 2.59 13.87
CA ASP A 90 -12.58 2.45 15.29
C ASP A 90 -12.31 3.81 15.95
N GLN A 91 -11.58 4.71 15.28
CA GLN A 91 -11.38 6.08 15.75
C GLN A 91 -12.70 6.85 15.86
N ALA A 92 -13.56 6.80 14.85
CA ALA A 92 -14.86 7.49 14.90
C ALA A 92 -15.80 6.91 15.98
N ARG A 93 -15.75 5.60 16.21
CA ARG A 93 -16.50 4.96 17.31
C ARG A 93 -15.96 5.34 18.68
N LEU A 94 -14.64 5.37 18.85
CA LEU A 94 -13.98 5.85 20.06
C LEU A 94 -14.32 7.31 20.34
N GLU A 95 -14.25 8.17 19.33
CA GLU A 95 -14.62 9.58 19.43
C GLU A 95 -16.08 9.74 19.86
N LYS A 96 -16.99 8.93 19.29
CA LYS A 96 -18.39 8.93 19.72
C LYS A 96 -18.56 8.50 21.19
N LEU A 97 -17.90 7.43 21.61
CA LEU A 97 -17.96 6.96 23.00
C LEU A 97 -17.38 7.98 23.99
N LEU A 98 -16.28 8.66 23.62
CA LEU A 98 -15.70 9.75 24.40
C LEU A 98 -16.60 10.99 24.43
N SER A 99 -17.36 11.26 23.37
CA SER A 99 -18.32 12.36 23.35
C SER A 99 -19.60 12.08 24.14
N GLU A 100 -20.08 10.83 24.15
CA GLU A 100 -21.25 10.41 24.94
C GLU A 100 -20.92 10.25 26.43
N HIS A 101 -19.68 9.92 26.78
CA HIS A 101 -19.17 9.98 28.14
C HIS A 101 -18.24 11.19 28.27
N ASP A 102 -18.80 12.38 28.48
CA ASP A 102 -18.01 13.56 28.86
C ASP A 102 -17.82 13.58 30.40
N PRO A 103 -16.67 13.15 30.94
CA PRO A 103 -16.42 13.16 32.38
C PRO A 103 -16.23 14.57 32.97
N PHE A 104 -16.24 15.63 32.14
CA PHE A 104 -15.98 17.00 32.58
C PHE A 104 -17.21 17.90 32.69
N GLU A 105 -18.39 17.46 32.27
CA GLU A 105 -19.65 18.23 32.44
C GLU A 105 -20.12 18.32 33.90
N LYS A 106 -19.57 17.51 34.81
CA LYS A 106 -19.98 17.45 36.22
C LYS A 106 -19.06 18.20 37.22
N LEU A 107 -18.18 19.08 36.77
CA LEU A 107 -17.39 19.95 37.66
C LEU A 107 -17.71 21.43 37.51
#